data_AF-A0A0N4ZMM0-F1
#
_entry.id   AF-A0A0N4ZMM0-F1
#
_cell.length_a   1.000
_cell.length_b   1.000
_cell.length_c   1.000
_cell.angle_alpha   90.00
_cell.angle_beta   90.00
_cell.angle_gamma   90.00
#
_symmetry.space_group_name_H-M   'P 1'
#
loop_
_entity.id
_entity.type
_entity.pdbx_description
1 polymer ?
#
loop_
_entity_poly.entity_id
_entity_poly.type
_entity_poly.pdbx_seq_one_letter_code
_entity_poly.pdbx_strand_id
1 'polypeptide(L)'
;MFIKYKFIFATIITILTFSILIHSRGARRGGKGKGKTNLQMAQVAEFSLIKNELSDNRSAQIITGSHFSQVFRLGYKLVLICRAKGEPRPNIKWFKEGAEMYQRNNIHYYEKVINENEIWSKLEIDPATMGDQGIYACVANNPFGVMAKNFKAEYSY
;
A
#
# COMPACT_ATOMS: atom_id res chain seq x y z
N MET A 1 -58.81 40.92 14.45
CA MET A 1 -58.48 39.98 13.34
C MET A 1 -57.08 39.34 13.43
N PHE A 2 -56.15 39.85 14.25
CA PHE A 2 -54.74 39.41 14.30
C PHE A 2 -54.42 38.19 15.20
N ILE A 3 -55.33 37.75 16.06
CA ILE A 3 -55.09 36.66 17.03
C ILE A 3 -55.22 35.27 16.39
N LYS A 4 -56.09 35.11 15.38
CA LYS A 4 -56.26 33.83 14.65
C LYS A 4 -55.01 33.44 13.87
N TYR A 5 -54.27 34.41 13.30
CA TYR A 5 -53.05 34.15 12.54
C TYR A 5 -51.88 33.67 13.41
N LYS A 6 -51.75 34.18 14.65
CA LYS A 6 -50.70 33.73 15.60
C LYS A 6 -50.89 32.27 16.05
N PHE A 7 -52.14 31.84 16.25
CA PHE A 7 -52.45 30.44 16.60
C PHE A 7 -52.20 29.48 15.43
N ILE A 8 -52.59 29.86 14.21
CA ILE A 8 -52.36 29.04 13.01
C ILE A 8 -50.85 28.88 12.73
N PHE A 9 -50.06 29.95 12.85
CA PHE A 9 -48.60 29.89 12.67
C PHE A 9 -47.91 29.03 13.75
N ALA A 10 -48.35 29.11 15.01
CA ALA A 10 -47.81 28.28 16.08
C ALA A 10 -48.09 26.79 15.87
N THR A 11 -49.28 26.43 15.38
CA THR A 11 -49.64 25.02 15.10
C THR A 11 -48.88 24.44 13.91
N ILE A 12 -48.55 25.23 12.88
CA ILE A 12 -47.79 24.77 11.70
C ILE A 12 -46.32 24.52 12.05
N ILE A 13 -45.72 25.36 12.91
CA ILE A 13 -44.34 25.19 13.38
C ILE A 13 -44.21 23.91 14.23
N THR A 14 -45.19 23.59 15.06
CA THR A 14 -45.18 22.36 15.87
C THR A 14 -45.38 21.08 15.05
N ILE A 15 -46.08 21.14 13.91
CA ILE A 15 -46.28 19.98 13.03
C ILE A 15 -45.04 19.74 12.16
N LEU A 16 -44.35 20.80 11.72
CA LEU A 16 -43.11 20.70 10.95
C LEU A 16 -41.93 20.18 11.78
N THR A 17 -41.87 20.44 13.09
CA THR A 17 -40.83 19.87 13.97
C THR A 17 -41.12 18.42 14.38
N PHE A 18 -42.39 18.00 14.43
CA PHE A 18 -42.77 16.61 14.69
C PHE A 18 -42.47 15.66 13.51
N SER A 19 -42.35 16.22 12.30
CA SER A 19 -42.05 15.48 11.06
C SER A 19 -40.58 15.07 10.92
N ILE A 20 -39.68 15.63 11.76
CA ILE A 20 -38.22 15.41 11.69
C ILE A 20 -37.77 14.26 12.63
N LEU A 21 -38.66 13.72 13.48
CA LEU A 21 -38.30 12.74 14.52
C LEU A 21 -38.78 11.30 14.28
N ILE A 22 -39.41 10.99 13.14
CA ILE A 22 -39.83 9.62 12.82
C ILE A 22 -39.29 9.21 11.46
N HIS A 23 -38.00 8.86 11.42
CA HIS A 23 -37.42 7.87 10.50
C HIS A 23 -36.12 7.31 11.11
N SER A 24 -36.24 6.70 12.29
CA SER A 24 -35.21 5.78 12.77
C SER A 24 -35.87 4.47 13.19
N ARG A 25 -35.96 3.53 12.24
CA ARG A 25 -35.72 2.09 12.46
C ARG A 25 -36.04 1.27 11.21
N GLY A 26 -34.98 0.61 10.70
CA GLY A 26 -35.09 -0.75 10.18
C GLY A 26 -34.76 -0.93 8.70
N ALA A 27 -33.53 -1.36 8.38
CA ALA A 27 -33.30 -2.60 7.63
C ALA A 27 -31.80 -2.90 7.47
N ARG A 28 -31.51 -4.19 7.60
CA ARG A 28 -30.21 -4.88 7.58
C ARG A 28 -29.42 -4.63 6.28
N ARG A 29 -28.08 -4.63 6.39
CA ARG A 29 -27.18 -5.40 5.51
C ARG A 29 -25.81 -5.51 6.15
N GLY A 30 -25.45 -6.73 6.56
CA GLY A 30 -24.07 -7.09 6.88
C GLY A 30 -23.19 -6.86 5.65
N GLY A 31 -22.46 -5.75 5.68
CA GLY A 31 -21.42 -5.44 4.70
C GLY A 31 -20.17 -6.22 5.04
N LYS A 32 -20.04 -7.40 4.43
CA LYS A 32 -18.79 -8.15 4.24
C LYS A 32 -17.68 -7.15 3.95
N GLY A 33 -16.70 -7.02 4.85
CA GLY A 33 -15.53 -6.18 4.66
C GLY A 33 -14.83 -6.59 3.37
N LYS A 34 -15.13 -5.86 2.29
CA LYS A 34 -14.39 -5.98 1.03
C LYS A 34 -12.99 -5.52 1.33
N GLY A 35 -12.02 -6.37 1.03
CA GLY A 35 -10.60 -6.13 1.19
C GLY A 35 -10.22 -4.74 0.71
N LYS A 36 -9.96 -3.85 1.67
CA LYS A 36 -9.15 -2.68 1.43
C LYS A 36 -7.71 -3.17 1.59
N THR A 37 -7.00 -3.33 0.47
CA THR A 37 -5.54 -3.13 0.29
C THR A 37 -5.01 -3.83 -0.97
N ASN A 38 -5.70 -3.74 -2.11
CA ASN A 38 -5.10 -4.13 -3.41
C ASN A 38 -5.02 -2.96 -4.41
N LEU A 39 -5.45 -1.76 -4.01
CA LEU A 39 -5.37 -0.54 -4.83
C LEU A 39 -4.02 0.18 -4.72
N GLN A 40 -3.19 -0.16 -3.74
CA GLN A 40 -1.93 0.55 -3.51
C GLN A 40 -0.94 0.39 -4.67
N MET A 41 -0.96 -0.74 -5.38
CA MET A 41 0.04 -1.09 -6.39
C MET A 41 -0.37 -0.70 -7.81
N ALA A 42 -1.66 -0.77 -8.13
CA ALA A 42 -2.20 -0.18 -9.35
C ALA A 42 -1.86 1.32 -9.38
N GLN A 43 -2.01 2.00 -8.24
CA GLN A 43 -1.68 3.40 -8.10
C GLN A 43 -0.16 3.69 -8.18
N VAL A 44 0.73 2.79 -7.70
CA VAL A 44 2.19 2.93 -7.86
C VAL A 44 2.65 2.69 -9.30
N ALA A 45 2.08 1.70 -9.99
CA ALA A 45 2.37 1.43 -11.40
C ALA A 45 1.84 2.56 -12.30
N GLU A 46 0.63 3.06 -12.06
CA GLU A 46 0.08 4.22 -12.78
C GLU A 46 0.85 5.52 -12.49
N PHE A 47 1.31 5.74 -11.25
CA PHE A 47 2.14 6.90 -10.90
C PHE A 47 3.51 6.88 -11.60
N SER A 48 4.03 5.70 -11.95
CA SER A 48 5.28 5.57 -12.71
C SER A 48 5.15 5.98 -14.18
N LEU A 49 3.93 5.93 -14.76
CA LEU A 49 3.68 6.24 -16.17
C LEU A 49 3.26 7.71 -16.40
N ILE A 50 2.87 8.45 -15.35
CA ILE A 50 2.42 9.85 -15.45
C ILE A 50 3.53 10.87 -15.07
N LYS A 51 4.62 10.45 -14.43
CA LYS A 51 5.73 11.36 -14.09
C LYS A 51 6.68 11.59 -15.27
N ASN A 52 6.31 12.54 -16.13
CA ASN A 52 7.27 13.16 -17.05
C ASN A 52 7.44 14.67 -16.83
N GLU A 53 7.36 15.11 -15.58
CA GLU A 53 7.78 16.46 -15.17
C GLU A 53 8.58 16.40 -13.87
N LEU A 54 9.86 16.78 -13.98
CA LEU A 54 10.89 16.92 -12.95
C LEU A 54 11.14 15.66 -12.08
N SER A 55 12.05 14.78 -12.52
CA SER A 55 12.73 13.90 -11.59
C SER A 55 13.49 14.77 -10.60
N ASP A 56 12.91 15.03 -9.43
CA ASP A 56 13.65 15.67 -8.34
C ASP A 56 14.92 14.82 -8.13
N ASN A 57 16.09 15.44 -8.26
CA ASN A 57 17.37 14.74 -8.12
C ASN A 57 17.52 14.09 -6.73
N ARG A 58 16.72 14.57 -5.76
CA ARG A 58 16.60 14.02 -4.42
C ARG A 58 15.67 12.82 -4.31
N SER A 59 14.88 12.51 -5.33
CA SER A 59 13.91 11.40 -5.31
C SER A 59 14.56 10.05 -5.04
N ALA A 60 13.78 9.13 -4.46
CA ALA A 60 14.24 7.78 -4.22
C ALA A 60 14.55 7.06 -5.55
N GLN A 61 15.75 6.50 -5.64
CA GLN A 61 16.24 5.76 -6.79
C GLN A 61 16.82 4.41 -6.39
N ILE A 62 16.34 3.34 -7.03
CA ILE A 62 16.89 2.00 -6.90
C ILE A 62 18.09 1.88 -7.84
N ILE A 63 19.29 1.87 -7.28
CA ILE A 63 20.54 1.84 -8.04
C ILE A 63 21.04 0.42 -8.29
N THR A 64 20.64 -0.55 -7.46
CA THR A 64 21.02 -1.96 -7.62
C THR A 64 19.94 -2.84 -7.01
N GLY A 65 19.75 -4.03 -7.56
CA GLY A 65 18.89 -5.05 -6.95
C GLY A 65 19.13 -6.39 -7.62
N SER A 66 18.43 -7.42 -7.15
CA SER A 66 18.48 -8.76 -7.72
C SER A 66 18.17 -8.77 -9.23
N HIS A 67 18.52 -9.88 -9.87
CA HIS A 67 18.16 -10.14 -11.26
C HIS A 67 16.63 -10.16 -11.42
N PHE A 68 16.13 -9.75 -12.58
CA PHE A 68 14.69 -9.66 -12.84
C PHE A 68 13.99 -11.03 -12.78
N SER A 69 14.75 -12.12 -12.98
CA SER A 69 14.31 -13.50 -12.80
C SER A 69 15.25 -14.21 -11.83
N GLN A 70 14.70 -14.66 -10.70
CA GLN A 70 15.40 -15.32 -9.61
C GLN A 70 14.89 -16.75 -9.49
N VAL A 71 15.78 -17.73 -9.63
CA VAL A 71 15.43 -19.13 -9.40
C VAL A 71 15.81 -19.51 -7.96
N PHE A 72 14.94 -20.26 -7.28
CA PHE A 72 15.20 -20.82 -5.95
C PHE A 72 14.91 -22.32 -5.90
N ARG A 73 15.48 -23.00 -4.91
CA ARG A 73 15.23 -24.43 -4.65
C ARG A 73 14.33 -24.59 -3.44
N LEU A 74 13.40 -25.53 -3.50
CA LEU A 74 12.50 -25.84 -2.39
C LEU A 74 13.29 -26.31 -1.17
N GLY A 75 12.94 -25.83 0.02
CA GLY A 75 13.63 -26.13 1.28
C GLY A 75 14.91 -25.32 1.53
N TYR A 76 15.36 -24.52 0.56
CA TYR A 76 16.50 -23.60 0.68
C TYR A 76 16.04 -22.15 0.77
N LYS A 77 16.99 -21.21 0.82
CA LYS A 77 16.73 -19.78 0.91
C LYS A 77 16.37 -19.17 -0.44
N LEU A 78 15.28 -18.40 -0.49
CA LEU A 78 15.06 -17.39 -1.54
C LEU A 78 15.55 -16.05 -1.03
N VAL A 79 16.46 -15.40 -1.77
CA VAL A 79 17.06 -14.13 -1.40
C VAL A 79 16.85 -13.09 -2.49
N LEU A 80 16.28 -11.94 -2.11
CA LEU A 80 16.16 -10.78 -2.97
C LEU A 80 16.84 -9.58 -2.30
N ILE A 81 17.57 -8.80 -3.08
CA ILE A 81 18.29 -7.61 -2.60
C ILE A 81 17.85 -6.35 -3.35
N CYS A 82 17.90 -5.23 -2.66
CA CYS A 82 17.65 -3.91 -3.22
C CYS A 82 18.53 -2.87 -2.55
N ARG A 83 19.09 -1.95 -3.34
CA ARG A 83 19.91 -0.82 -2.89
C ARG A 83 19.32 0.45 -3.48
N ALA A 84 18.99 1.39 -2.61
CA ALA A 84 18.36 2.64 -2.99
C ALA A 84 19.10 3.85 -2.43
N LYS A 85 19.11 4.92 -3.21
CA LYS A 85 19.68 6.23 -2.88
C LYS A 85 18.61 7.32 -3.00
N GLY A 86 18.71 8.37 -2.22
CA GLY A 86 17.85 9.56 -2.27
C GLY A 86 18.20 10.52 -1.14
N GLU A 87 17.70 11.75 -1.20
CA GLU A 87 18.01 12.79 -0.21
C GLU A 87 16.73 13.51 0.23
N PRO A 88 16.03 13.10 1.31
CA PRO A 88 16.47 12.16 2.33
C PRO A 88 16.59 10.70 1.87
N ARG A 89 17.38 9.93 2.62
CA ARG A 89 17.52 8.48 2.45
C ARG A 89 16.16 7.81 2.29
N PRO A 90 15.97 6.97 1.26
CA PRO A 90 14.72 6.24 1.08
C PRO A 90 14.47 5.23 2.19
N ASN A 91 13.19 4.91 2.41
CA ASN A 91 12.79 3.68 3.06
C ASN A 91 12.48 2.61 1.98
N ILE A 92 12.83 1.35 2.25
CA ILE A 92 12.54 0.22 1.36
C ILE A 92 11.44 -0.64 1.97
N LYS A 93 10.45 -0.98 1.15
CA LYS A 93 9.42 -1.98 1.46
C LYS A 93 9.40 -3.07 0.39
N TRP A 94 9.04 -4.28 0.80
CA TRP A 94 8.92 -5.43 -0.09
C TRP A 94 7.47 -5.83 -0.27
N PHE A 95 7.13 -6.23 -1.48
CA PHE A 95 5.79 -6.68 -1.86
C PHE A 95 5.88 -8.01 -2.60
N LYS A 96 4.86 -8.85 -2.44
CA LYS A 96 4.62 -10.04 -3.28
C LYS A 96 3.23 -9.93 -3.86
N GLU A 97 3.12 -9.99 -5.19
CA GLU A 97 1.86 -9.94 -5.93
C GLU A 97 0.99 -8.74 -5.54
N GLY A 98 1.68 -7.64 -5.20
CA GLY A 98 1.09 -6.39 -4.80
C GLY A 98 0.67 -6.26 -3.34
N ALA A 99 0.85 -7.29 -2.52
CA ALA A 99 0.65 -7.22 -1.08
C ALA A 99 1.97 -6.89 -0.37
N GLU A 100 1.95 -5.90 0.54
CA GLU A 100 3.11 -5.59 1.39
C GLU A 100 3.45 -6.81 2.24
N MET A 101 4.72 -7.18 2.24
CA MET A 101 5.22 -8.29 3.03
C MET A 101 5.69 -7.79 4.39
N TYR A 102 5.43 -8.59 5.42
CA TYR A 102 5.82 -8.32 6.80
C TYR A 102 6.61 -9.49 7.36
N GLN A 103 7.38 -9.23 8.41
CA GLN A 103 8.22 -10.24 9.05
C GLN A 103 7.35 -11.36 9.62
N ARG A 104 7.75 -12.61 9.32
CA ARG A 104 7.07 -13.84 9.76
C ARG A 104 8.12 -14.89 10.10
N ASN A 105 7.68 -16.05 10.59
CA ASN A 105 8.60 -17.12 11.02
C ASN A 105 9.62 -17.51 9.94
N ASN A 106 9.22 -17.55 8.67
CA ASN A 106 10.07 -17.91 7.53
C ASN A 106 10.46 -16.71 6.63
N ILE A 107 10.13 -15.48 7.03
CA ILE A 107 10.37 -14.26 6.22
C ILE A 107 11.15 -13.26 7.06
N HIS A 108 12.35 -12.91 6.61
CA HIS A 108 13.27 -12.04 7.33
C HIS A 108 13.70 -10.84 6.50
N TYR A 109 13.78 -9.68 7.15
CA TYR A 109 14.28 -8.44 6.57
C TYR A 109 15.61 -8.08 7.19
N TYR A 110 16.55 -7.68 6.35
CA TYR A 110 17.82 -7.14 6.79
C TYR A 110 18.04 -5.81 6.09
N GLU A 111 18.16 -4.76 6.88
CA GLU A 111 18.46 -3.43 6.39
C GLU A 111 19.85 -2.99 6.85
N LYS A 112 20.59 -2.39 5.93
CA LYS A 112 21.90 -1.80 6.20
C LYS A 112 21.91 -0.39 5.64
N VAL A 113 22.01 0.57 6.54
CA VAL A 113 22.35 1.96 6.17
C VAL A 113 23.78 1.97 5.64
N ILE A 114 23.97 2.41 4.39
CA ILE A 114 25.30 2.54 3.80
C ILE A 114 25.86 3.93 4.13
N ASN A 115 25.04 4.98 3.99
CA ASN A 115 25.37 6.36 4.35
C ASN A 115 24.08 7.17 4.62
N GLU A 116 24.21 8.48 4.75
CA GLU A 116 23.10 9.40 5.02
C GLU A 116 22.01 9.42 3.94
N ASN A 117 22.32 9.01 2.71
CA ASN A 117 21.44 9.07 1.54
C ASN A 117 21.16 7.69 0.93
N GLU A 118 21.68 6.62 1.52
CA GLU A 118 21.69 5.31 0.89
C GLU A 118 21.41 4.16 1.85
N ILE A 119 20.56 3.24 1.39
CA ILE A 119 20.12 2.07 2.13
C ILE A 119 20.21 0.82 1.25
N TRP A 120 20.60 -0.28 1.86
CA TRP A 120 20.51 -1.62 1.30
C TRP A 120 19.52 -2.45 2.11
N SER A 121 18.70 -3.24 1.43
CA SER A 121 17.70 -4.12 2.02
C SER A 121 17.77 -5.50 1.39
N LYS A 122 17.65 -6.54 2.21
CA LYS A 122 17.52 -7.94 1.79
C LYS A 122 16.25 -8.54 2.36
N LEU A 123 15.45 -9.11 1.47
CA LEU A 123 14.37 -10.03 1.79
C LEU A 123 14.91 -11.46 1.70
N GLU A 124 14.74 -12.23 2.76
CA GLU A 124 15.11 -13.64 2.83
C GLU A 124 13.88 -14.46 3.23
N ILE A 125 13.58 -15.50 2.45
CA ILE A 125 12.56 -16.50 2.77
C ILE A 125 13.26 -17.84 3.00
N ASP A 126 13.14 -18.38 4.21
CA ASP A 126 13.85 -19.58 4.64
C ASP A 126 13.02 -20.39 5.66
N PRO A 127 12.64 -21.64 5.37
CA PRO A 127 12.79 -22.34 4.09
C PRO A 127 11.81 -21.82 3.04
N ALA A 128 12.24 -21.78 1.78
CA ALA A 128 11.38 -21.46 0.65
C ALA A 128 10.50 -22.65 0.26
N THR A 129 9.27 -22.34 -0.09
CA THR A 129 8.20 -23.28 -0.46
C THR A 129 7.68 -22.97 -1.86
N MET A 130 6.85 -23.86 -2.41
CA MET A 130 6.21 -23.63 -3.72
C MET A 130 5.35 -22.36 -3.72
N GLY A 131 4.78 -21.98 -2.58
CA GLY A 131 3.96 -20.76 -2.42
C GLY A 131 4.75 -19.46 -2.51
N ASP A 132 6.08 -19.52 -2.44
CA ASP A 132 6.97 -18.36 -2.54
C ASP A 132 7.29 -17.99 -3.99
N GLN A 133 6.83 -18.77 -4.97
CA GLN A 133 6.83 -18.35 -6.37
C GLN A 133 5.91 -17.13 -6.57
N GLY A 134 6.33 -16.20 -7.42
CA GLY A 134 5.52 -15.03 -7.77
C GLY A 134 6.33 -13.82 -8.20
N ILE A 135 5.63 -12.69 -8.33
CA ILE A 135 6.25 -11.39 -8.62
C ILE A 135 6.46 -10.63 -7.32
N TYR A 136 7.72 -10.33 -7.05
CA TYR A 136 8.15 -9.50 -5.94
C TYR A 136 8.43 -8.08 -6.42
N ALA A 137 8.28 -7.11 -5.53
CA ALA A 137 8.70 -5.74 -5.78
C ALA A 137 9.47 -5.18 -4.58
N CYS A 138 10.60 -4.54 -4.85
CA CYS A 138 11.23 -3.58 -3.95
C CYS A 138 10.65 -2.21 -4.25
N VAL A 139 10.13 -1.52 -3.24
CA VAL A 139 9.64 -0.13 -3.36
C VAL A 139 10.49 0.76 -2.48
N ALA A 140 11.23 1.67 -3.11
CA ALA A 140 11.98 2.72 -2.43
C ALA A 140 11.16 4.02 -2.44
N ASN A 141 10.96 4.61 -1.26
CA ASN A 141 10.14 5.81 -1.08
C ASN A 141 10.90 6.86 -0.27
N ASN A 142 10.80 8.12 -0.72
CA ASN A 142 11.10 9.30 0.10
C ASN A 142 10.09 10.43 -0.24
N PRO A 143 10.15 11.59 0.46
CA PRO A 143 9.19 12.69 0.22
C PRO A 143 9.16 13.23 -1.21
N PHE A 144 10.24 13.05 -1.99
CA PHE A 144 10.37 13.58 -3.34
C PHE A 144 9.97 12.58 -4.44
N GLY A 145 9.92 11.28 -4.11
CA GLY A 145 9.53 10.30 -5.09
C GLY A 145 9.47 8.86 -4.59
N VAL A 146 8.93 8.02 -5.46
CA VAL A 146 8.80 6.58 -5.27
C VAL A 146 9.35 5.90 -6.51
N MET A 147 10.12 4.85 -6.30
CA MET A 147 10.60 3.97 -7.37
C MET A 147 10.36 2.53 -6.96
N ALA A 148 9.93 1.71 -7.91
CA ALA A 148 9.74 0.28 -7.71
C ALA A 148 10.57 -0.53 -8.71
N LYS A 149 11.09 -1.66 -8.26
CA LYS A 149 11.74 -2.66 -9.13
C LYS A 149 11.11 -4.02 -8.87
N ASN A 150 10.66 -4.66 -9.96
CA ASN A 150 10.02 -5.97 -9.92
C ASN A 150 11.04 -7.10 -10.14
N PHE A 151 10.82 -8.23 -9.48
CA PHE A 151 11.59 -9.46 -9.60
C PHE A 151 10.62 -10.64 -9.71
N LYS A 152 10.80 -11.48 -10.72
CA LYS A 152 10.09 -12.76 -10.83
C LYS A 152 10.88 -13.81 -10.07
N ALA A 153 10.25 -14.50 -9.13
CA ALA A 153 10.87 -15.65 -8.45
C ALA A 153 10.17 -16.95 -8.88
N GLU A 154 10.94 -17.92 -9.34
CA GLU A 154 10.45 -19.23 -9.79
C GLU A 154 11.23 -20.34 -9.09
N TYR A 155 10.56 -21.42 -8.70
CA TYR A 155 11.27 -22.56 -8.11
C TYR A 155 11.76 -23.51 -9.20
N SER A 156 12.89 -24.16 -8.92
CA SER A 156 13.36 -25.36 -9.64
C SER A 156 13.31 -26.56 -8.71
N TYR A 157 13.06 -27.72 -9.30
CA TYR A 157 13.31 -29.02 -8.66
C TYR A 157 14.80 -29.29 -8.54
#